data_AF-M0BG18-F1
#
_entry.id   AF-M0BG18-F1
#
_cell.length_a   1.000
_cell.length_b   1.000
_cell.length_c   1.000
_cell.angle_alpha   90.00
_cell.angle_beta   90.00
_cell.angle_gamma   90.00
#
_symmetry.space_group_name_H-M   'P 1'
#
loop_
_entity.id
_entity.type
_entity.pdbx_description
1 polymer ?
#
loop_
_entity_poly.entity_id
_entity_poly.type
_entity_poly.pdbx_seq_one_letter_code
_entity_poly.pdbx_strand_id
1 'polypeptide(L)'
;MENPIKYHLQRKRVVRRELSELLIRRQDEDVERLLDALLRLYGMPSGLIAVRDGGLEAITYQHNVRGNSGRDTIRSNSIRPNGIVRRGDRLAEAVTPVEWLEEHHDDLDWIRHDLREDLED
;
A
#
# COMPACT_ATOMS: atom_id res chain seq x y z
N MET A 1 19.86 -16.84 -9.80
CA MET A 1 19.54 -15.85 -8.74
C MET A 1 19.43 -14.49 -9.41
N GLU A 2 18.22 -13.93 -9.46
CA GLU A 2 18.02 -12.57 -9.97
C GLU A 2 18.63 -11.54 -9.00
N ASN A 3 19.11 -10.42 -9.54
CA ASN A 3 19.67 -9.34 -8.73
C ASN A 3 18.55 -8.67 -7.90
N PRO A 4 18.61 -8.70 -6.56
CA PRO A 4 17.53 -8.21 -5.69
C PRO A 4 17.26 -6.71 -5.86
N ILE A 5 18.24 -5.92 -6.28
CA ILE A 5 18.08 -4.50 -6.56
C ILE A 5 17.23 -4.31 -7.82
N LYS A 6 17.48 -5.12 -8.85
CA LYS A 6 16.73 -5.06 -10.12
C LYS A 6 15.25 -5.41 -9.90
N TYR A 7 15.01 -6.45 -9.10
CA TYR A 7 13.67 -6.87 -8.71
C TYR A 7 12.93 -5.76 -7.94
N HIS A 8 13.56 -5.14 -6.94
CA HIS A 8 12.96 -4.04 -6.18
C HIS A 8 12.61 -2.82 -7.07
N LEU A 9 13.50 -2.45 -7.99
CA LEU A 9 13.27 -1.34 -8.93
C LEU A 9 12.13 -1.63 -9.91
N GLN A 10 12.00 -2.87 -10.37
CA GLN A 10 10.89 -3.29 -11.22
C GLN A 10 9.55 -3.17 -10.48
N ARG A 11 9.45 -3.67 -9.24
CA ARG A 11 8.21 -3.58 -8.47
C ARG A 11 7.80 -2.14 -8.17
N LYS A 12 8.75 -1.27 -7.82
CA LYS A 12 8.48 0.16 -7.63
C LYS A 12 7.94 0.82 -8.90
N ARG A 13 8.43 0.42 -10.08
CA ARG A 13 7.94 0.91 -11.37
C ARG A 13 6.51 0.46 -11.65
N VAL A 14 6.17 -0.80 -11.36
CA VAL A 14 4.80 -1.33 -11.51
C VAL A 14 3.84 -0.56 -10.60
N VAL A 15 4.15 -0.46 -9.30
CA VAL A 15 3.31 0.26 -8.34
C VAL A 15 3.13 1.72 -8.73
N ARG A 16 4.21 2.41 -9.13
CA ARG A 16 4.12 3.80 -9.61
C ARG A 16 3.15 3.91 -10.79
N ARG A 17 3.30 3.06 -11.80
CA ARG A 17 2.45 3.09 -12.99
C ARG A 17 0.97 2.89 -12.63
N GLU A 18 0.65 1.87 -11.84
CA GLU A 18 -0.74 1.57 -11.50
C GLU A 18 -1.39 2.69 -10.65
N LEU A 19 -0.67 3.21 -9.65
CA LEU A 19 -1.16 4.32 -8.83
C LEU A 19 -1.32 5.60 -9.66
N SER A 20 -0.40 5.90 -10.59
CA SER A 20 -0.56 7.02 -11.51
C SER A 20 -1.83 6.88 -12.35
N GLU A 21 -2.09 5.70 -12.91
CA GLU A 21 -3.28 5.43 -13.71
C GLU A 21 -4.58 5.59 -12.88
N LEU A 22 -4.58 5.13 -11.63
CA LEU A 22 -5.69 5.33 -10.69
C LEU A 22 -5.96 6.81 -10.42
N LEU A 23 -4.93 7.55 -9.99
CA LEU A 23 -5.07 8.95 -9.56
C LEU A 23 -5.42 9.89 -10.73
N ILE A 24 -4.91 9.65 -11.94
CA ILE A 24 -5.29 10.42 -13.13
C ILE A 24 -6.78 10.29 -13.42
N ARG A 25 -7.37 9.09 -13.26
CA ARG A 25 -8.81 8.86 -13.49
C ARG A 25 -9.70 9.61 -12.49
N ARG A 26 -9.19 9.91 -11.30
CA ARG A 26 -9.94 10.59 -10.22
C ARG A 26 -9.99 12.13 -10.37
N GLN A 27 -9.26 12.72 -11.34
CA GLN A 27 -9.19 14.17 -11.58
C GLN A 27 -8.66 15.00 -10.38
N ASP A 28 -7.74 14.44 -9.59
CA ASP A 28 -7.28 15.08 -8.35
C ASP A 28 -6.27 16.22 -8.53
N GLU A 29 -6.30 17.16 -7.58
CA GLU A 29 -5.30 18.22 -7.43
C GLU A 29 -3.96 17.64 -6.94
N ASP A 30 -2.89 18.02 -7.64
CA ASP A 30 -1.48 17.68 -7.39
C ASP A 30 -1.18 16.16 -7.30
N VAL A 31 -1.68 15.38 -8.29
CA VAL A 31 -1.43 13.94 -8.49
C VAL A 31 0.01 13.51 -8.19
N GLU A 32 1.00 14.30 -8.62
CA GLU A 32 2.42 13.99 -8.40
C GLU A 32 2.79 13.97 -6.91
N ARG A 33 2.23 14.88 -6.10
CA ARG A 33 2.49 14.90 -4.65
C ARG A 33 1.84 13.72 -3.93
N LEU A 34 0.61 13.37 -4.29
CA LEU A 34 -0.08 12.19 -3.72
C LEU A 34 0.66 10.91 -4.07
N LEU A 35 1.04 10.77 -5.34
CA LEU A 35 1.83 9.65 -5.82
C LEU A 35 3.17 9.54 -5.08
N ASP A 36 3.89 10.65 -4.91
CA ASP A 36 5.16 10.66 -4.18
C ASP A 36 4.97 10.29 -2.69
N ALA A 37 3.89 10.72 -2.04
CA ALA A 37 3.58 10.34 -0.66
C ALA A 37 3.31 8.83 -0.54
N LEU A 38 2.51 8.26 -1.44
CA LEU A 38 2.23 6.83 -1.51
C LEU A 38 3.52 6.02 -1.78
N LEU A 39 4.35 6.46 -2.72
CA LEU A 39 5.59 5.77 -3.06
C LEU A 39 6.66 5.83 -1.96
N ARG A 40 6.64 6.86 -1.10
CA ARG A 40 7.50 6.91 0.09
C ARG A 40 7.15 5.79 1.08
N LEU A 41 5.89 5.38 1.20
CA LEU A 41 5.46 4.27 2.07
C LEU A 41 6.00 2.91 1.59
N TYR A 42 6.32 2.78 0.30
CA TYR A 42 6.92 1.58 -0.29
C TYR A 42 8.42 1.38 0.07
N GLY A 43 9.08 2.39 0.65
CA GLY A 43 10.52 2.43 0.92
C GLY A 43 11.01 1.86 2.26
N MET A 44 10.25 0.95 2.88
CA MET A 44 10.41 0.39 4.25
C MET A 44 10.02 1.33 5.41
N PRO A 45 9.45 0.80 6.51
CA PRO A 45 8.96 -0.58 6.71
C PRO A 45 7.49 -0.80 6.32
N SER A 46 6.78 0.23 5.85
CA SER A 46 5.31 0.25 5.79
C SER A 46 4.71 -0.37 4.52
N GLY A 47 5.12 -1.58 4.13
CA GLY A 47 4.73 -2.28 2.90
C GLY A 47 3.30 -2.01 2.43
N LEU A 48 3.13 -1.02 1.54
CA LEU A 48 1.84 -0.63 0.96
C LEU A 48 1.21 -1.84 0.27
N ILE A 49 -0.02 -2.18 0.63
CA ILE A 49 -0.76 -3.34 0.08
C ILE A 49 -2.00 -2.93 -0.70
N ALA A 50 -2.64 -1.82 -0.34
CA ALA A 50 -3.82 -1.30 -1.01
C ALA A 50 -3.99 0.20 -0.74
N VAL A 51 -4.91 0.84 -1.48
CA VAL A 51 -5.42 2.18 -1.17
C VAL A 51 -6.94 2.20 -1.27
N ARG A 52 -7.57 3.14 -0.56
CA ARG A 52 -8.99 3.47 -0.67
C ARG A 52 -9.19 4.99 -0.55
N ASP A 53 -10.45 5.42 -0.59
CA ASP A 53 -10.83 6.83 -0.53
C ASP A 53 -10.13 7.68 -1.60
N GLY A 54 -10.09 7.18 -2.84
CA GLY A 54 -9.47 7.86 -3.98
C GLY A 54 -7.95 7.97 -3.88
N GLY A 55 -7.29 7.17 -3.04
CA GLY A 55 -5.85 7.26 -2.78
C GLY A 55 -5.48 8.20 -1.63
N LEU A 56 -6.47 8.77 -0.93
CA LEU A 56 -6.26 9.55 0.30
C LEU A 56 -6.07 8.67 1.53
N GLU A 57 -6.27 7.35 1.43
CA GLU A 57 -5.97 6.41 2.48
C GLU A 57 -5.10 5.25 1.99
N ALA A 58 -3.94 5.08 2.61
CA ALA A 58 -2.99 4.01 2.32
C ALA A 58 -3.09 2.89 3.35
N ILE A 59 -3.31 1.68 2.87
CA ILE A 59 -3.33 0.46 3.68
C ILE A 59 -1.95 -0.20 3.62
N THR A 60 -1.33 -0.35 4.78
CA THR A 60 0.06 -0.80 4.90
C THR A 60 0.16 -2.02 5.79
N TYR A 61 1.03 -2.94 5.41
CA TYR A 61 1.41 -4.09 6.20
C TYR A 61 2.77 -3.88 6.86
N GLN A 62 2.84 -4.19 8.15
CA GLN A 62 4.08 -4.17 8.92
C GLN A 62 4.31 -5.55 9.52
N HIS A 63 5.35 -6.24 9.01
CA HIS A 63 5.85 -7.47 9.59
C HIS A 63 6.69 -7.15 10.83
N ASN A 64 6.38 -7.77 11.97
CA ASN A 64 7.09 -7.50 13.23
C ASN A 64 7.95 -8.71 13.62
N VAL A 65 9.27 -8.60 13.39
CA VAL A 65 10.23 -9.65 13.80
C VAL A 65 10.59 -9.46 15.29
N ARG A 66 10.30 -10.50 16.08
CA ARG A 66 10.55 -10.72 17.54
C ARG A 66 11.30 -9.62 18.31
N GLY A 67 10.64 -9.08 19.34
CA GLY A 67 11.26 -8.26 20.40
C GLY A 67 10.30 -7.62 21.40
N ASN A 68 9.07 -7.28 20.98
CA ASN A 68 8.00 -6.81 21.86
C ASN A 68 6.66 -7.26 21.28
N SER A 69 6.09 -8.35 21.81
CA SER A 69 4.70 -8.84 21.57
C SER A 69 4.17 -8.84 20.11
N GLY A 70 5.04 -8.77 19.11
CA GLY A 70 4.72 -8.22 17.79
C GLY A 70 3.99 -9.18 16.88
N ARG A 71 2.67 -9.06 16.83
CA ARG A 71 1.85 -9.60 15.75
C ARG A 71 2.08 -8.77 14.51
N ASP A 72 1.97 -9.38 13.34
CA ASP A 72 1.90 -8.65 12.10
C ASP A 72 0.67 -7.74 12.12
N THR A 73 0.81 -6.52 11.61
CA THR A 73 -0.25 -5.51 11.69
C THR A 73 -0.56 -4.91 10.35
N ILE A 74 -1.84 -4.75 10.08
CA ILE A 74 -2.37 -3.94 8.98
C ILE A 74 -2.82 -2.61 9.57
N ARG A 75 -2.46 -1.51 8.90
CA ARG A 75 -2.73 -0.14 9.35
C ARG A 75 -3.28 0.71 8.21
N SER A 76 -4.15 1.64 8.55
CA SER A 76 -4.50 2.75 7.68
C SER A 76 -3.57 3.93 7.91
N ASN A 77 -3.27 4.69 6.86
CA ASN A 77 -2.57 5.96 6.94
C ASN A 77 -3.27 6.96 6.03
N SER A 78 -3.75 8.07 6.58
CA SER A 78 -4.36 9.13 5.78
C SER A 78 -3.29 9.96 5.07
N ILE A 79 -3.54 10.34 3.84
CA ILE A 79 -2.69 11.17 3.00
C ILE A 79 -3.48 12.43 2.66
N ARG A 80 -2.90 13.57 2.98
CA ARG A 80 -3.50 14.86 2.62
C ARG A 80 -3.17 15.21 1.16
N PRO A 81 -4.00 16.03 0.48
CA PRO A 81 -3.73 16.51 -0.88
C PRO A 81 -2.34 17.15 -1.06
N ASN A 82 -1.78 17.73 0.00
CA ASN A 82 -0.43 18.30 -0.02
C ASN A 82 0.72 17.28 0.16
N GLY A 83 0.42 15.99 0.17
CA GLY A 83 1.39 14.89 0.32
C GLY A 83 1.81 14.60 1.77
N ILE A 84 1.22 15.26 2.76
CA ILE A 84 1.51 14.96 4.18
C ILE A 84 0.81 13.66 4.58
N VAL A 85 1.59 12.68 5.01
CA VAL A 85 1.10 11.40 5.55
C VAL A 85 0.91 11.53 7.07
N ARG A 86 -0.25 11.10 7.55
CA ARG A 86 -0.50 10.88 8.97
C ARG A 86 -0.70 9.40 9.21
N ARG A 87 0.04 8.85 10.17
CA ARG A 87 -0.19 7.48 10.63
C ARG A 87 -1.60 7.38 11.18
N GLY A 88 -2.37 6.45 10.64
CA GLY A 88 -3.72 6.17 11.10
C GLY A 88 -3.73 4.98 12.05
N ASP A 89 -4.91 4.38 12.13
CA ASP A 89 -5.23 3.36 13.11
C ASP A 89 -4.75 1.98 12.67
N ARG A 90 -4.68 1.09 13.67
CA ARG A 90 -4.46 -0.33 13.41
C ARG A 90 -5.80 -0.94 13.00
N LEU A 91 -5.83 -1.58 11.83
CA LEU A 91 -7.02 -2.22 11.30
C LEU A 91 -7.12 -3.68 11.73
N ALA A 92 -5.99 -4.40 11.75
CA ALA A 92 -5.97 -5.81 12.12
C ALA A 92 -4.63 -6.25 12.75
N GLU A 93 -4.67 -7.38 13.46
CA GLU A 93 -3.52 -8.05 14.08
C GLU A 93 -3.52 -9.54 13.78
N ALA A 94 -2.33 -10.11 13.56
CA ALA A 94 -2.14 -11.53 13.33
C ALA A 94 -2.95 -12.10 12.16
N VAL A 95 -3.24 -11.26 11.16
CA VAL A 95 -3.82 -11.64 9.87
C VAL A 95 -2.79 -11.37 8.78
N THR A 96 -2.74 -12.23 7.78
CA THR A 96 -1.90 -12.00 6.61
C THR A 96 -2.50 -10.90 5.73
N PRO A 97 -1.70 -10.24 4.86
CA PRO A 97 -2.24 -9.29 3.90
C PRO A 97 -3.32 -9.87 3.00
N VAL A 98 -3.15 -11.10 2.51
CA VAL A 98 -4.08 -11.72 1.55
C VAL A 98 -5.43 -11.97 2.20
N GLU A 99 -5.46 -12.62 3.37
CA GLU A 99 -6.72 -12.87 4.12
C GLU A 99 -7.49 -11.57 4.37
N TRP A 100 -6.81 -10.50 4.80
CA TRP A 100 -7.48 -9.22 5.02
C TRP A 100 -8.00 -8.60 3.72
N LEU A 101 -7.28 -8.74 2.60
CA LEU A 101 -7.72 -8.22 1.31
C LEU A 101 -8.96 -8.96 0.80
N GLU A 102 -9.06 -10.28 0.98
CA GLU A 102 -10.25 -11.06 0.64
C GLU A 102 -11.50 -10.52 1.36
N GLU A 103 -11.38 -10.28 2.66
CA GLU A 103 -12.47 -9.79 3.52
C GLU A 103 -12.94 -8.37 3.17
N HIS A 104 -12.08 -7.56 2.55
CA HIS A 104 -12.31 -6.12 2.36
C HIS A 104 -12.25 -5.67 0.89
N HIS A 105 -12.20 -6.58 -0.08
CA HIS A 105 -11.89 -6.25 -1.48
C HIS A 105 -12.83 -5.20 -2.09
N ASP A 106 -14.13 -5.26 -1.77
CA ASP A 106 -15.17 -4.34 -2.29
C ASP A 106 -14.95 -2.88 -1.85
N ASP A 107 -14.22 -2.66 -0.75
CA ASP A 107 -13.97 -1.32 -0.19
C ASP A 107 -12.70 -0.65 -0.74
N LEU A 108 -11.95 -1.34 -1.62
CA LEU A 108 -10.62 -0.93 -2.06
C LEU A 108 -10.64 -0.38 -3.48
N ASP A 109 -10.03 0.80 -3.67
CA ASP A 109 -9.88 1.42 -4.99
C ASP A 109 -8.74 0.76 -5.80
N TRP A 110 -7.72 0.24 -5.10
CA TRP A 110 -6.59 -0.44 -5.72
C TRP A 110 -5.90 -1.38 -4.73
N ILE A 111 -5.49 -2.53 -5.25
CA ILE A 111 -4.72 -3.57 -4.55
C ILE A 111 -3.39 -3.72 -5.27
N ARG A 112 -2.31 -3.93 -4.53
CA ARG A 112 -0.98 -4.16 -5.09
C ARG A 112 -0.95 -5.41 -5.97
N HIS A 113 -0.36 -5.30 -7.15
CA HIS A 113 -0.30 -6.34 -8.18
C HIS A 113 -0.03 -7.77 -7.67
N ASP A 114 1.08 -8.02 -6.98
CA ASP A 114 1.43 -9.37 -6.49
C ASP A 114 0.40 -9.96 -5.54
N LEU A 115 -0.22 -9.13 -4.71
CA LEU A 115 -1.26 -9.59 -3.79
C LEU A 115 -2.58 -9.83 -4.50
N ARG A 116 -2.81 -9.18 -5.66
CA ARG A 116 -3.99 -9.42 -6.48
C ARG A 116 -3.90 -10.77 -7.20
N GLU A 117 -2.71 -11.11 -7.73
CA GLU A 117 -2.47 -12.44 -8.31
C GLU A 117 -2.79 -13.54 -7.29
N ASP A 118 -2.34 -13.38 -6.04
CA ASP A 118 -2.63 -14.32 -4.96
C ASP A 118 -4.13 -14.43 -4.59
N LEU A 119 -4.98 -13.45 -4.94
CA LEU A 119 -6.43 -13.46 -4.68
C LEU A 119 -7.24 -14.11 -5.81
N GLU A 120 -6.66 -14.19 -7.01
CA GLU A 120 -7.31 -14.70 -8.22
C GLU A 120 -7.05 -16.20 -8.45
N ASP A 121 -6.06 -16.77 -7.73
CA ASP A 121 -5.66 -18.19 -7.76
C ASP A 121 -6.45 -19.08 -6.77
#